data_AF-A0A7S2JI34-F1
#
_entry.id   AF-A0A7S2JI34-F1
#
_cell.length_a   1.000
_cell.length_b   1.000
_cell.length_c   1.000
_cell.angle_alpha   90.00
_cell.angle_beta   90.00
_cell.angle_gamma   90.00
#
_symmetry.space_group_name_H-M   'P 1'
#
loop_
_entity.id
_entity.type
_entity.pdbx_description
1 polymer ?
#
loop_
_entity_poly.entity_id
_entity_poly.type
_entity_poly.pdbx_seq_one_letter_code
_entity_poly.pdbx_strand_id
1 'polypeptide(L)'
;VVGEGAEAARAALLGRRDARGGSIADTLESTMGRKLEDWRCEEQPDGQKCVNSTSLIHCVDGKRIEGSETDCPKLMGTSSLCLTGGVGVMRNFCDDPFCRTGHAYDGDAMYCHNDMVVRCTGADQPELLDPCMDVTERNESGCDVTTRYMCLNLGSPTCEIRDKVAQCDGK
;
A
#
# COMPACT_ATOMS: atom_id res chain seq x y z
N VAL A 1 25.78 19.83 3.66
CA VAL A 1 25.34 19.80 2.25
C VAL A 1 24.55 18.51 2.06
N VAL A 2 23.26 18.57 2.35
CA VAL A 2 22.35 17.41 2.33
C VAL A 2 21.69 17.41 0.96
N GLY A 3 21.91 16.34 0.21
CA GLY A 3 21.62 16.25 -1.22
C GLY A 3 20.12 16.22 -1.52
N GLU A 4 19.72 17.14 -2.39
CA GLU A 4 18.41 17.35 -3.02
C GLU A 4 17.94 16.17 -3.91
N GLY A 5 18.55 14.99 -3.81
CA GLY A 5 18.32 13.85 -4.70
C GLY A 5 17.24 12.85 -4.24
N ALA A 6 16.84 12.88 -2.96
CA ALA A 6 15.89 11.90 -2.43
C ALA A 6 14.41 12.27 -2.69
N GLU A 7 14.08 13.57 -2.80
CA GLU A 7 12.72 14.02 -3.12
C GLU A 7 12.38 13.87 -4.61
N ALA A 8 13.36 13.99 -5.50
CA ALA A 8 13.14 13.86 -6.95
C ALA A 8 12.76 12.42 -7.36
N ALA A 9 13.20 11.41 -6.62
CA ALA A 9 12.86 10.01 -6.89
C ALA A 9 11.42 9.65 -6.49
N ARG A 10 10.86 10.30 -5.46
CA ARG A 10 9.46 10.09 -5.03
C ARG A 10 8.44 10.72 -5.99
N ALA A 11 8.80 11.80 -6.68
CA ALA A 11 7.94 12.43 -7.67
C ALA A 11 7.93 11.72 -9.04
N ALA A 12 8.96 10.94 -9.36
CA ALA A 12 9.11 10.32 -10.68
C ALA A 12 8.18 9.12 -10.95
N LEU A 13 7.60 8.52 -9.90
CA LEU A 13 6.65 7.41 -10.03
C LEU A 13 5.24 7.83 -10.48
N LEU A 14 4.95 9.13 -10.51
CA LEU A 14 3.64 9.68 -10.93
C LEU A 14 3.66 10.37 -12.30
N GLY A 15 4.81 10.42 -12.99
CA GLY A 15 5.04 11.39 -14.07
C GLY A 15 5.14 10.85 -15.51
N ARG A 16 4.72 9.62 -15.81
CA ARG A 16 4.85 9.08 -17.18
C ARG A 16 3.59 8.41 -17.70
N ARG A 17 2.61 9.21 -18.15
CA ARG A 17 1.62 8.79 -19.17
C ARG A 17 0.81 9.96 -19.75
N ASP A 18 1.48 10.90 -20.41
CA ASP A 18 0.79 11.85 -21.30
C ASP A 18 1.32 11.72 -22.73
N ALA A 19 0.58 10.96 -23.54
CA ALA A 19 0.57 11.08 -24.99
C ALA A 19 -0.62 10.32 -25.58
N ARG A 20 -1.81 10.94 -25.58
CA ARG A 20 -2.81 10.98 -26.67
C ARG A 20 -4.15 11.49 -26.11
N GLY A 21 -4.70 12.51 -26.76
CA GLY A 21 -5.86 13.28 -26.31
C GLY A 21 -7.18 12.51 -26.32
N GLY A 22 -7.46 11.86 -25.20
CA GLY A 22 -8.80 11.64 -24.65
C GLY A 22 -8.76 12.15 -23.20
N SER A 23 -9.87 12.65 -22.66
CA SER A 23 -9.87 13.19 -21.30
C SER A 23 -9.30 12.15 -20.33
N ILE A 24 -8.32 12.56 -19.52
CA ILE A 24 -7.71 11.72 -18.46
C ILE A 24 -8.82 11.17 -17.54
N ALA A 25 -9.92 11.93 -17.40
CA ALA A 25 -11.12 11.52 -16.68
C ALA A 25 -11.83 10.32 -17.35
N ASP A 26 -12.00 10.30 -18.69
CA ASP A 26 -12.64 9.19 -19.41
C ASP A 26 -11.80 7.90 -19.31
N THR A 27 -10.47 8.06 -19.24
CA THR A 27 -9.55 6.92 -19.11
C THR A 27 -9.53 6.37 -17.68
N LEU A 28 -9.61 7.24 -16.65
CA LEU A 28 -9.78 6.80 -15.26
C LEU A 28 -11.13 6.09 -15.08
N GLU A 29 -12.20 6.68 -15.62
CA GLU A 29 -13.57 6.14 -15.57
C GLU A 29 -13.69 4.80 -16.30
N SER A 30 -12.95 4.59 -17.39
CA SER A 30 -12.87 3.30 -18.08
C SER A 30 -12.14 2.21 -17.30
N THR A 31 -11.25 2.56 -16.35
CA THR A 31 -10.63 1.60 -15.42
C THR A 31 -11.47 1.35 -14.17
N MET A 32 -12.38 2.26 -13.85
CA MET A 32 -13.27 2.13 -12.70
C MET A 32 -14.47 1.29 -13.12
N GLY A 33 -14.83 0.30 -12.29
CA GLY A 33 -15.98 -0.57 -12.55
C GLY A 33 -17.28 0.22 -12.77
N ARG A 34 -18.32 -0.47 -13.25
CA ARG A 34 -19.64 0.13 -13.49
C ARG A 34 -20.12 0.94 -12.28
N LYS A 35 -20.56 2.18 -12.48
CA LYS A 35 -21.17 3.01 -11.43
C LYS A 35 -22.60 2.53 -11.14
N LEU A 36 -22.92 2.35 -9.87
CA LEU A 36 -24.23 1.93 -9.37
C LEU A 36 -24.79 3.03 -8.47
N GLU A 37 -26.09 3.30 -8.62
CA GLU A 37 -26.79 4.17 -7.67
C GLU A 37 -26.68 3.58 -6.26
N ASP A 38 -26.28 4.41 -5.30
CA ASP A 38 -26.13 4.02 -3.91
C ASP A 38 -26.28 5.26 -3.03
N TRP A 39 -27.33 5.28 -2.20
CA TRP A 39 -27.66 6.40 -1.34
C TRP A 39 -26.51 6.79 -0.39
N ARG A 40 -25.57 5.87 -0.12
CA ARG A 40 -24.37 6.13 0.70
C ARG A 40 -23.35 7.03 0.00
N CYS A 41 -23.44 7.18 -1.33
CA CYS A 41 -22.57 8.03 -2.13
C CYS A 41 -23.24 9.36 -2.54
N GLU A 42 -24.56 9.49 -2.39
CA GLU A 42 -25.28 10.72 -2.70
C GLU A 42 -24.73 11.88 -1.87
N GLU A 43 -24.40 12.99 -2.55
CA GLU A 43 -23.83 14.22 -1.95
C GLU A 43 -22.51 14.03 -1.19
N GLN A 44 -21.87 12.87 -1.33
CA GLN A 44 -20.58 12.60 -0.74
C GLN A 44 -19.45 12.98 -1.70
N PRO A 45 -18.33 13.54 -1.18
CA PRO A 45 -17.11 13.70 -1.98
C PRO A 45 -16.61 12.37 -2.52
N ASP A 46 -16.03 12.41 -3.71
CA ASP A 46 -15.39 11.25 -4.35
C ASP A 46 -14.29 10.64 -3.47
N GLY A 47 -14.15 9.32 -3.59
CA GLY A 47 -13.14 8.52 -2.91
C GLY A 47 -13.72 7.43 -2.02
N GLN A 48 -12.85 6.89 -1.16
CA GLN A 48 -13.17 5.81 -0.25
C GLN A 48 -14.02 6.32 0.93
N LYS A 49 -15.01 5.53 1.34
CA LYS A 49 -15.96 5.85 2.41
C LYS A 49 -16.14 4.65 3.33
N CYS A 50 -15.98 4.86 4.64
CA CYS A 50 -16.40 3.86 5.62
C CYS A 50 -17.93 3.82 5.66
N VAL A 51 -18.52 2.67 5.35
CA VAL A 51 -19.97 2.45 5.47
C VAL A 51 -20.34 1.96 6.87
N ASN A 52 -19.40 1.33 7.55
CA ASN A 52 -19.46 0.95 8.95
C ASN A 52 -18.00 0.85 9.49
N SER A 53 -17.83 0.37 10.72
CA SER A 53 -16.51 0.27 11.37
C SER A 53 -15.54 -0.72 10.71
N THR A 54 -15.98 -1.59 9.80
CA THR A 54 -15.19 -2.69 9.22
C THR A 54 -15.34 -2.79 7.71
N SER A 55 -15.95 -1.81 7.04
CA SER A 55 -16.22 -1.90 5.61
C SER A 55 -16.12 -0.55 4.93
N LEU A 56 -15.58 -0.55 3.71
CA LEU A 56 -15.48 0.64 2.87
C LEU A 56 -16.11 0.42 1.49
N ILE A 57 -16.55 1.51 0.88
CA ILE A 57 -16.96 1.58 -0.53
C ILE A 57 -16.17 2.68 -1.23
N HIS A 58 -16.18 2.69 -2.57
CA HIS A 58 -15.62 3.77 -3.36
C HIS A 58 -16.74 4.52 -4.09
N CYS A 59 -16.84 5.83 -3.85
CA CYS A 59 -17.82 6.71 -4.48
C CYS A 59 -17.14 7.58 -5.56
N VAL A 60 -17.79 7.74 -6.70
CA VAL A 60 -17.39 8.67 -7.77
C VAL A 60 -18.64 9.28 -8.38
N ASP A 61 -18.69 10.60 -8.46
CA ASP A 61 -19.81 11.35 -9.05
C ASP A 61 -21.15 10.96 -8.40
N GLY A 62 -21.16 10.91 -7.07
CA GLY A 62 -22.35 10.54 -6.28
C GLY A 62 -22.77 9.08 -6.36
N LYS A 63 -22.02 8.22 -7.07
CA LYS A 63 -22.37 6.81 -7.31
C LYS A 63 -21.30 5.87 -6.76
N ARG A 64 -21.70 4.65 -6.38
CA ARG A 64 -20.76 3.62 -5.92
C ARG A 64 -20.15 2.90 -7.12
N ILE A 65 -18.86 2.61 -7.08
CA ILE A 65 -18.21 1.72 -8.05
C ILE A 65 -18.61 0.27 -7.77
N GLU A 66 -19.10 -0.46 -8.78
CA GLU A 66 -19.42 -1.89 -8.67
C GLU A 66 -18.20 -2.69 -8.22
N GLY A 67 -18.41 -3.59 -7.25
CA GLY A 67 -17.32 -4.39 -6.67
C GLY A 67 -16.38 -3.63 -5.73
N SER A 68 -16.60 -2.34 -5.46
CA SER A 68 -15.74 -1.56 -4.54
C SER A 68 -16.01 -1.77 -3.06
N GLU A 69 -17.00 -2.59 -2.70
CA GLU A 69 -17.30 -2.87 -1.30
C GLU A 69 -16.26 -3.85 -0.75
N THR A 70 -15.49 -3.36 0.20
CA THR A 70 -14.36 -4.06 0.81
C THR A 70 -14.64 -4.29 2.28
N ASP A 71 -14.51 -5.55 2.68
CA ASP A 71 -14.60 -6.01 4.06
C ASP A 71 -13.19 -6.00 4.68
N CYS A 72 -12.93 -5.03 5.56
CA CYS A 72 -11.60 -4.80 6.13
C CYS A 72 -11.05 -6.03 6.87
N PRO A 73 -11.84 -6.72 7.73
CA PRO A 73 -11.46 -8.00 8.31
C PRO A 73 -11.01 -9.07 7.31
N LYS A 74 -11.62 -9.14 6.13
CA LYS A 74 -11.21 -10.08 5.07
C LYS A 74 -9.96 -9.63 4.33
N LEU A 75 -9.77 -8.32 4.18
CA LEU A 75 -8.65 -7.75 3.42
C LEU A 75 -7.35 -7.72 4.24
N MET A 76 -7.42 -7.22 5.46
CA MET A 76 -6.25 -6.88 6.29
C MET A 76 -6.14 -7.76 7.55
N GLY A 77 -7.09 -8.65 7.79
CA GLY A 77 -7.13 -9.55 8.95
C GLY A 77 -8.23 -9.21 9.96
N THR A 78 -8.65 -10.21 10.74
CA THR A 78 -9.94 -10.26 11.47
C THR A 78 -10.29 -9.05 12.35
N SER A 79 -9.30 -8.28 12.81
CA SER A 79 -9.50 -7.11 13.69
C SER A 79 -9.28 -5.76 13.00
N SER A 80 -9.16 -5.77 11.68
CA SER A 80 -9.05 -4.56 10.86
C SER A 80 -10.36 -3.77 10.87
N LEU A 81 -10.22 -2.47 10.96
CA LEU A 81 -11.29 -1.47 11.00
C LEU A 81 -11.15 -0.53 9.80
N CYS A 82 -12.28 0.07 9.41
CA CYS A 82 -12.26 1.20 8.50
C CYS A 82 -12.02 2.48 9.30
N LEU A 83 -10.89 3.14 9.03
CA LEU A 83 -10.48 4.38 9.69
C LEU A 83 -10.54 5.58 8.74
N THR A 84 -10.72 6.76 9.31
CA THR A 84 -10.63 8.05 8.62
C THR A 84 -9.34 8.75 9.03
N GLY A 85 -8.52 9.14 8.05
CA GLY A 85 -7.26 9.84 8.34
C GLY A 85 -6.31 10.01 7.15
N GLY A 86 -6.62 9.40 6.01
CA GLY A 86 -5.84 9.57 4.78
C GLY A 86 -6.09 10.91 4.09
N VAL A 87 -5.48 11.08 2.91
CA VAL A 87 -5.52 12.34 2.15
C VAL A 87 -6.28 12.14 0.83
N GLY A 88 -7.07 13.15 0.45
CA GLY A 88 -7.80 13.17 -0.83
C GLY A 88 -8.81 12.04 -0.97
N VAL A 89 -8.77 11.33 -2.09
CA VAL A 89 -9.69 10.21 -2.41
C VAL A 89 -9.42 8.94 -1.60
N MET A 90 -8.27 8.86 -0.90
CA MET A 90 -7.87 7.74 -0.02
C MET A 90 -8.08 8.11 1.46
N ARG A 91 -9.03 9.00 1.74
CA ARG A 91 -9.27 9.52 3.10
C ARG A 91 -9.66 8.44 4.11
N ASN A 92 -10.35 7.40 3.65
CA ASN A 92 -10.79 6.29 4.48
C ASN A 92 -10.13 5.00 4.00
N PHE A 93 -9.61 4.18 4.91
CA PHE A 93 -8.85 2.98 4.56
C PHE A 93 -9.07 1.87 5.59
N CYS A 94 -8.79 0.62 5.21
CA CYS A 94 -8.72 -0.47 6.17
C CYS A 94 -7.37 -0.43 6.88
N ASP A 95 -7.37 -0.34 8.20
CA ASP A 95 -6.14 -0.33 8.98
C ASP A 95 -5.52 -1.71 9.11
N ASP A 96 -4.22 -1.74 9.38
CA ASP A 96 -3.55 -2.95 9.81
C ASP A 96 -3.64 -3.03 11.35
N PRO A 97 -4.31 -4.07 11.89
CA PRO A 97 -4.55 -4.16 13.32
C PRO A 97 -3.34 -4.68 14.13
N PHE A 98 -2.22 -5.00 13.47
CA PHE A 98 -1.07 -5.70 14.07
C PHE A 98 -0.60 -5.12 15.41
N CYS A 99 -0.43 -3.81 15.52
CA CYS A 99 -0.02 -3.17 16.76
C CYS A 99 -1.10 -3.21 17.85
N ARG A 100 -2.37 -3.13 17.46
CA ARG A 100 -3.51 -3.08 18.38
C ARG A 100 -3.89 -4.46 18.95
N THR A 101 -3.71 -5.54 18.20
CA THR A 101 -4.15 -6.89 18.61
C THR A 101 -3.14 -7.64 19.48
N GLY A 102 -2.07 -6.98 19.92
CA GLY A 102 -1.08 -7.59 20.81
C GLY A 102 -0.13 -8.57 20.13
N HIS A 103 -0.05 -8.57 18.79
CA HIS A 103 1.07 -9.20 18.07
C HIS A 103 2.37 -8.39 18.22
N ALA A 104 2.26 -7.11 18.60
CA ALA A 104 3.35 -6.31 19.13
C ALA A 104 3.56 -6.64 20.62
N TYR A 105 4.56 -7.48 20.91
CA TYR A 105 4.78 -8.03 22.25
C TYR A 105 5.41 -7.06 23.26
N ASP A 106 6.18 -6.07 22.78
CA ASP A 106 6.98 -5.15 23.60
C ASP A 106 6.41 -3.71 23.61
N GLY A 107 5.16 -3.53 23.18
CA GLY A 107 4.55 -2.20 23.03
C GLY A 107 5.22 -1.39 21.93
N ASP A 108 5.67 -0.17 22.26
CA ASP A 108 6.31 0.78 21.35
C ASP A 108 7.70 0.30 20.91
N ALA A 109 7.73 -0.54 19.87
CA ALA A 109 8.95 -1.15 19.35
C ALA A 109 8.86 -1.40 17.84
N MET A 110 9.95 -1.93 17.28
CA MET A 110 9.99 -2.39 15.90
C MET A 110 9.62 -3.88 15.85
N TYR A 111 9.01 -4.31 14.75
CA TYR A 111 8.61 -5.70 14.52
C TYR A 111 8.81 -6.08 13.05
N CYS A 112 8.94 -7.38 12.81
CA CYS A 112 8.73 -7.93 11.48
C CYS A 112 7.25 -8.22 11.28
N HIS A 113 6.66 -7.61 10.25
CA HIS A 113 5.27 -7.83 9.87
C HIS A 113 5.14 -7.89 8.34
N ASN A 114 4.56 -8.97 7.81
CA ASN A 114 4.43 -9.22 6.37
C ASN A 114 5.75 -9.03 5.59
N ASP A 115 6.84 -9.62 6.09
CA ASP A 115 8.21 -9.49 5.56
C ASP A 115 8.80 -8.07 5.54
N MET A 116 8.15 -7.10 6.21
CA MET A 116 8.62 -5.72 6.35
C MET A 116 9.02 -5.41 7.79
N VAL A 117 9.91 -4.43 7.97
CA VAL A 117 10.19 -3.80 9.26
C VAL A 117 9.17 -2.69 9.50
N VAL A 118 8.38 -2.83 10.55
CA VAL A 118 7.40 -1.83 10.97
C VAL A 118 7.68 -1.36 12.39
N ARG A 119 7.21 -0.16 12.74
CA ARG A 119 7.20 0.38 14.10
C ARG A 119 5.76 0.46 14.59
N CYS A 120 5.53 -0.07 15.78
CA CYS A 120 4.31 0.19 16.52
C CYS A 120 4.52 1.32 17.51
N THR A 121 3.51 2.17 17.67
CA THR A 121 3.45 3.18 18.73
C THR A 121 2.01 3.21 19.24
N GLY A 122 1.83 2.79 20.49
CA GLY A 122 0.53 2.56 21.09
C GLY A 122 -0.30 1.53 20.31
N ALA A 123 -1.57 1.89 20.09
CA ALA A 123 -2.55 1.07 19.38
C ALA A 123 -2.85 1.59 17.95
N ASP A 124 -1.99 2.47 17.43
CA ASP A 124 -2.09 2.97 16.07
C ASP A 124 -1.66 1.90 15.06
N GLN A 125 -1.96 2.12 13.77
CA GLN A 125 -1.49 1.23 12.72
C GLN A 125 0.06 1.20 12.66
N PRO A 126 0.68 0.10 12.20
CA PRO A 126 2.12 0.03 12.05
C PRO A 126 2.65 1.08 11.07
N GLU A 127 3.71 1.79 11.46
CA GLU A 127 4.48 2.65 10.57
C GLU A 127 5.51 1.80 9.82
N LEU A 128 5.45 1.80 8.49
CA LEU A 128 6.46 1.14 7.67
C LEU A 128 7.81 1.87 7.77
N LEU A 129 8.84 1.17 8.23
CA LEU A 129 10.22 1.68 8.26
C LEU A 129 11.04 1.18 7.08
N ASP A 130 10.99 -0.13 6.82
CA ASP A 130 11.72 -0.74 5.71
C ASP A 130 10.87 -1.87 5.08
N PRO A 131 10.53 -1.77 3.79
CA PRO A 131 9.72 -2.78 3.11
C PRO A 131 10.48 -4.08 2.77
N CYS A 132 11.78 -4.18 3.04
CA CYS A 132 12.62 -5.32 2.64
C CYS A 132 12.41 -5.71 1.17
N MET A 133 12.37 -4.71 0.27
CA MET A 133 12.11 -4.95 -1.14
C MET A 133 13.26 -5.69 -1.82
N ASP A 134 12.90 -6.63 -2.69
CA ASP A 134 13.84 -7.27 -3.60
C ASP A 134 14.50 -6.23 -4.51
N VAL A 135 15.81 -6.37 -4.70
CA VAL A 135 16.60 -5.51 -5.58
C VAL A 135 17.09 -6.34 -6.75
N THR A 136 16.80 -5.91 -7.98
CA THR A 136 17.28 -6.57 -9.19
C THR A 136 18.30 -5.69 -9.89
N GLU A 137 19.49 -6.24 -10.12
CA GLU A 137 20.59 -5.56 -10.79
C GLU A 137 21.10 -6.41 -11.95
N ARG A 138 21.49 -5.77 -13.04
CA ARG A 138 22.11 -6.47 -14.17
C ARG A 138 23.61 -6.58 -13.93
N ASN A 139 24.14 -7.81 -13.94
CA ASN A 139 25.56 -8.06 -13.76
C ASN A 139 26.35 -7.87 -15.07
N GLU A 140 27.69 -7.88 -14.98
CA GLU A 140 28.60 -7.72 -16.12
C GLU A 140 28.47 -8.84 -17.18
N SER A 141 27.95 -10.00 -16.78
CA SER A 141 27.67 -11.13 -17.68
C SER A 141 26.32 -11.01 -18.40
N GLY A 142 25.59 -9.91 -18.18
CA GLY A 142 24.32 -9.62 -18.82
C GLY A 142 23.10 -10.28 -18.17
N CYS A 143 23.27 -10.96 -17.04
CA CYS A 143 22.19 -11.61 -16.28
C CYS A 143 21.55 -10.64 -15.28
N ASP A 144 20.25 -10.80 -15.05
CA ASP A 144 19.52 -10.10 -13.99
C ASP A 144 19.68 -10.88 -12.68
N VAL A 145 20.23 -10.23 -11.66
CA VAL A 145 20.43 -10.81 -10.33
C VAL A 145 19.46 -10.14 -9.37
N THR A 146 18.46 -10.89 -8.93
CA THR A 146 17.52 -10.46 -7.89
C THR A 146 18.07 -10.89 -6.54
N THR A 147 18.47 -9.92 -5.72
CA THR A 147 18.71 -10.14 -4.29
C THR A 147 17.37 -10.02 -3.58
N ARG A 148 16.92 -11.12 -2.99
CA ARG A 148 15.69 -11.12 -2.21
C ARG A 148 15.97 -10.82 -0.76
N TYR A 149 15.14 -9.97 -0.18
CA TYR A 149 15.23 -9.61 1.23
C TYR A 149 14.07 -10.21 2.01
N MET A 150 14.26 -10.36 3.31
CA MET A 150 13.19 -10.72 4.25
C MET A 150 13.43 -10.01 5.58
N CYS A 151 12.36 -9.73 6.31
CA CYS A 151 12.51 -9.24 7.68
C CYS A 151 12.86 -10.39 8.63
N LEU A 152 13.93 -10.23 9.39
CA LEU A 152 14.33 -11.14 10.46
C LEU A 152 14.44 -10.41 11.79
N ASN A 153 14.10 -11.11 12.87
CA ASN A 153 14.32 -10.62 14.23
C ASN A 153 15.51 -11.35 14.86
N LEU A 154 16.71 -10.77 14.74
CA LEU A 154 17.97 -11.27 15.31
C LEU A 154 18.41 -10.44 16.53
N GLY A 155 17.45 -10.05 17.36
CA GLY A 155 17.65 -9.13 18.50
C GLY A 155 17.08 -7.73 18.22
N SER A 156 17.06 -7.32 16.96
CA SER A 156 16.26 -6.21 16.46
C SER A 156 15.74 -6.54 15.06
N PRO A 157 14.49 -6.18 14.72
CA PRO A 157 13.97 -6.35 13.36
C PRO A 157 14.78 -5.60 12.32
N THR A 158 15.22 -6.32 11.29
CA THR A 158 16.05 -5.79 10.20
C THR A 158 15.79 -6.58 8.92
N CYS A 159 15.99 -5.93 7.78
CA CYS A 159 15.94 -6.59 6.47
C CYS A 159 17.25 -7.31 6.19
N GLU A 160 17.17 -8.62 6.00
CA GLU A 160 18.32 -9.48 5.71
C GLU A 160 18.19 -10.13 4.35
N ILE A 161 19.31 -10.48 3.74
CA ILE A 161 19.33 -11.19 2.46
C ILE A 161 18.80 -12.61 2.69
N ARG A 162 17.70 -12.95 2.03
CA ARG A 162 17.15 -14.30 1.96
C ARG A 162 17.98 -15.16 1.01
N ASP A 163 18.01 -14.76 -0.25
CA ASP A 163 18.67 -15.46 -1.33
C ASP A 163 19.04 -14.49 -2.47
N LYS A 164 19.82 -15.01 -3.41
CA LYS A 164 20.11 -14.33 -4.67
C LYS A 164 19.76 -15.26 -5.80
N VAL A 165 18.93 -14.78 -6.72
CA VAL A 165 18.52 -15.52 -7.92
C VAL A 165 19.08 -14.82 -9.14
N ALA A 166 19.85 -15.54 -9.94
CA ALA A 166 20.34 -15.06 -11.22
C ALA A 166 19.49 -15.63 -12.35
N GLN A 167 18.93 -14.76 -13.17
CA GLN A 167 18.26 -15.10 -14.42
C GLN A 167 19.09 -14.57 -15.59
N CYS A 168 19.67 -15.48 -16.36
CA CYS A 168 20.40 -15.14 -17.57
C CYS A 168 19.47 -15.42 -18.76
N ASP A 169 19.18 -14.39 -19.56
CA ASP A 169 18.51 -14.58 -20.85
C ASP A 169 19.44 -15.39 -21.78
N GLY A 170 19.25 -16.72 -21.79
CA GLY A 170 19.82 -17.63 -22.76
C GLY A 170 21.27 -18.07 -22.51
N LYS A 171 21.43 -19.17 -21.77
CA LYS A 171 21.83 -20.46 -22.38
C LYS A 171 21.08 -21.61 -21.73
#